data_AF-A0A3E4V8P2-F1
#
_entry.id   AF-A0A3E4V8P2-F1
#
_cell.length_a   1.000
_cell.length_b   1.000
_cell.length_c   1.000
_cell.angle_alpha   90.00
_cell.angle_beta   90.00
_cell.angle_gamma   90.00
#
_symmetry.space_group_name_H-M   'P 1'
#
loop_
_entity.id
_entity.type
_entity.pdbx_description
1 polymer ?
#
loop_
_entity_poly.entity_id
_entity_poly.type
_entity_poly.pdbx_seq_one_letter_code
_entity_poly.pdbx_strand_id
1 'polypeptide(L)'
;MRTWDEKVVLISANGYGEDEICQQIPIEAEQEIWCCKEKVPRNEFYLAGQNNMEISENLIVHPYEYEGQRYIRFRGKKLKVIKTYPISTEELELTCTERIEK
;
A
#
# COMPACT_ATOMS: atom_id res chain seq x y z
N MET A 1 -21.50 5.60 5.06
CA MET A 1 -20.81 5.06 6.25
C MET A 1 -19.70 4.19 5.72
N ARG A 2 -18.44 4.46 6.12
CA ARG A 2 -17.31 3.63 5.73
C ARG A 2 -17.35 2.34 6.53
N THR A 3 -17.12 1.21 5.88
CA THR A 3 -17.07 -0.11 6.51
C THR A 3 -15.64 -0.63 6.47
N TRP A 4 -15.18 -1.15 7.61
CA TRP A 4 -13.87 -1.77 7.78
C TRP A 4 -13.99 -3.28 7.52
N ASP A 5 -14.40 -3.64 6.31
CA ASP A 5 -14.72 -5.02 5.92
C ASP A 5 -13.65 -5.70 5.05
N GLU A 6 -12.65 -4.93 4.58
CA GLU A 6 -11.55 -5.47 3.78
C GLU A 6 -10.27 -5.57 4.58
N LYS A 7 -9.39 -6.48 4.14
CA LYS A 7 -8.07 -6.69 4.73
C LYS A 7 -6.98 -6.29 3.76
N VAL A 8 -5.93 -5.67 4.30
CA VAL A 8 -4.72 -5.33 3.58
C VAL A 8 -3.51 -5.79 4.38
N VAL A 9 -2.50 -6.28 3.69
CA VAL A 9 -1.24 -6.69 4.30
C VAL A 9 -0.21 -5.58 4.06
N LEU A 10 0.31 -5.00 5.13
CA LEU A 10 1.42 -4.06 5.08
C LEU A 10 2.73 -4.83 4.98
N ILE A 11 3.61 -4.43 4.06
CA ILE A 11 4.91 -5.08 3.84
C ILE A 11 6.01 -4.13 4.31
N SER A 12 6.63 -4.47 5.44
CA SER A 12 7.82 -3.77 5.95
C SER A 12 9.09 -4.54 5.60
N ALA A 13 10.19 -3.83 5.38
CA ALA A 13 11.51 -4.45 5.22
C ALA A 13 12.14 -4.56 6.61
N ASN A 14 12.20 -5.75 7.17
CA ASN A 14 12.68 -6.02 8.51
C ASN A 14 14.13 -6.54 8.49
N GLY A 15 15.02 -5.72 7.96
CA GLY A 15 16.46 -6.00 7.88
C GLY A 15 16.88 -6.87 6.69
N TYR A 16 18.10 -7.38 6.77
CA TYR A 16 18.71 -8.24 5.76
C TYR A 16 19.14 -9.55 6.43
N GLY A 17 18.68 -10.68 5.89
CA GLY A 17 19.23 -12.00 6.17
C GLY A 17 20.39 -12.32 5.23
N GLU A 18 21.12 -13.38 5.50
CA GLU A 18 22.14 -13.92 4.60
C GLU A 18 21.63 -15.25 4.01
N ASP A 19 21.78 -15.43 2.70
CA ASP A 19 21.52 -16.72 2.04
C ASP A 19 22.73 -17.67 2.18
N GLU A 20 22.64 -18.87 1.59
CA GLU A 20 23.69 -19.90 1.68
C GLU A 20 25.05 -19.46 1.08
N ILE A 21 25.07 -18.38 0.29
CA ILE A 21 26.27 -17.79 -0.30
C ILE A 21 26.64 -16.44 0.35
N CYS A 22 26.07 -16.13 1.52
CA CYS A 22 26.27 -14.89 2.28
C CYS A 22 25.84 -13.61 1.53
N GLN A 23 24.89 -13.71 0.61
CA GLN A 23 24.27 -12.56 -0.01
C GLN A 23 23.17 -11.98 0.90
N GLN A 24 23.14 -10.65 1.03
CA GLN A 24 22.10 -9.97 1.79
C GLN A 24 20.74 -10.04 1.07
N ILE A 25 19.79 -10.74 1.68
CA ILE A 25 18.39 -10.82 1.22
C ILE A 25 17.48 -10.00 2.16
N PRO A 26 16.65 -9.09 1.63
CA PRO A 26 15.72 -8.33 2.47
C PRO A 26 14.69 -9.29 3.06
N ILE A 27 14.54 -9.28 4.39
CA ILE A 27 13.48 -10.02 5.07
C ILE A 27 12.25 -9.13 5.06
N GLU A 28 11.21 -9.51 4.31
CA GLU A 28 9.92 -8.83 4.35
C GLU A 28 9.13 -9.31 5.58
N ALA A 29 8.63 -8.38 6.39
CA ALA A 29 7.66 -8.66 7.43
C ALA A 29 6.28 -8.20 6.95
N GLU A 30 5.29 -9.05 7.21
CA GLU A 30 3.91 -8.87 6.74
C GLU A 30 2.98 -8.69 7.94
N GLN A 31 2.18 -7.63 7.92
CA GLN A 31 1.16 -7.37 8.94
C GLN A 31 -0.20 -7.20 8.29
N GLU A 32 -1.15 -8.06 8.63
CA GLU A 32 -2.53 -7.96 8.17
C GLU A 32 -3.34 -7.00 9.04
N ILE A 33 -3.98 -6.03 8.42
CA ILE A 33 -4.82 -5.03 9.08
C ILE A 33 -6.16 -4.89 8.37
N TRP A 34 -7.15 -4.32 9.06
CA TRP A 34 -8.42 -3.96 8.47
C TRP A 34 -8.32 -2.61 7.76
N CYS A 35 -9.01 -2.46 6.63
CA CYS A 35 -9.05 -1.23 5.86
C CYS A 35 -10.43 -0.99 5.26
N CYS A 36 -10.73 0.27 4.95
CA CYS A 36 -11.89 0.63 4.11
C CYS A 36 -11.42 0.88 2.68
N LYS A 37 -12.08 0.27 1.69
CA LYS A 37 -11.85 0.61 0.28
C LYS A 37 -12.64 1.85 -0.11
N GLU A 38 -11.96 2.84 -0.68
CA GLU A 38 -12.57 4.04 -1.24
C GLU A 38 -12.51 4.06 -2.76
N LYS A 39 -13.40 4.86 -3.36
CA LYS A 39 -13.39 5.05 -4.81
C LYS A 39 -12.20 5.93 -5.20
N VAL A 40 -11.44 5.50 -6.20
CA VAL A 40 -10.42 6.35 -6.81
C VAL A 40 -11.11 7.55 -7.49
N PRO A 41 -10.81 8.79 -7.10
CA PRO A 41 -11.44 9.96 -7.71
C PRO A 41 -10.97 10.13 -9.16
N ARG A 42 -11.88 10.65 -10.02
CA ARG A 42 -11.66 10.73 -11.47
C ARG A 42 -10.40 11.55 -11.86
N ASN A 43 -10.06 12.59 -11.10
CA ASN A 43 -8.85 13.38 -11.33
C ASN A 43 -7.56 12.56 -11.17
N GLU A 44 -7.50 11.72 -10.13
CA GLU A 44 -6.34 10.85 -9.87
C GLU A 44 -6.19 9.84 -11.04
N PHE A 45 -7.29 9.28 -11.55
CA PHE A 45 -7.26 8.39 -12.72
C PHE A 45 -6.66 9.05 -13.98
N TYR A 46 -6.99 10.32 -14.26
CA TYR A 46 -6.43 11.05 -15.40
C TYR A 46 -4.94 11.36 -15.21
N LEU A 47 -4.52 11.72 -14.00
CA LEU A 47 -3.11 12.00 -13.69
C LEU A 47 -2.24 10.75 -13.81
N ALA A 48 -2.78 9.60 -13.44
CA ALA A 48 -2.12 8.31 -13.58
C ALA A 48 -1.77 8.03 -15.06
N GLY A 49 -2.75 8.19 -15.95
CA GLY A 49 -2.58 7.98 -17.39
C GLY A 49 -1.53 8.88 -18.05
N GLN A 50 -1.29 10.10 -17.53
CA GLN A 50 -0.24 10.99 -18.05
C GLN A 50 1.17 10.58 -17.59
N ASN A 51 1.29 9.85 -16.49
CA ASN A 51 2.56 9.50 -15.86
C ASN A 51 3.00 8.04 -16.11
N ASN A 52 2.34 7.31 -17.04
CA ASN A 52 2.50 5.86 -17.21
C ASN A 52 2.32 5.07 -15.89
N MET A 53 1.43 5.55 -15.03
CA MET A 53 1.07 4.89 -13.77
C MET A 53 -0.40 4.52 -13.84
N GLU A 54 -0.79 3.40 -13.25
CA GLU A 54 -2.21 3.07 -13.05
C GLU A 54 -2.51 3.15 -11.57
N ILE A 55 -3.33 4.11 -11.15
CA ILE A 55 -3.84 4.11 -9.77
C ILE A 55 -4.82 2.97 -9.67
N SER A 56 -4.46 2.00 -8.84
CA SER A 56 -5.18 0.74 -8.75
C SER A 56 -6.20 0.80 -7.64
N GLU A 57 -5.85 1.35 -6.48
CA GLU A 57 -6.72 1.34 -5.30
C GLU A 57 -6.46 2.52 -4.37
N ASN A 58 -7.53 3.04 -3.76
CA ASN A 58 -7.47 3.96 -2.61
C ASN A 58 -8.01 3.24 -1.38
N LEU A 59 -7.21 3.20 -0.31
CA LEU A 59 -7.54 2.52 0.93
C LEU A 59 -7.48 3.50 2.09
N ILE A 60 -8.35 3.32 3.08
CA ILE A 60 -8.27 4.02 4.36
C ILE A 60 -7.84 3.02 5.42
N VAL A 61 -6.80 3.38 6.16
CA VAL A 61 -6.23 2.60 7.26
C VAL A 61 -6.14 3.47 8.51
N HIS A 62 -5.90 2.84 9.65
CA HIS A 62 -5.60 3.59 10.87
C HIS A 62 -4.13 4.06 10.87
N PRO A 63 -3.84 5.34 11.17
CA PRO A 63 -2.48 5.86 11.15
C PRO A 63 -1.50 5.12 12.06
N TYR A 64 -1.96 4.58 13.19
CA TYR A 64 -1.10 3.88 14.15
C TYR A 64 -0.68 2.47 13.68
N GLU A 65 -1.36 1.89 12.69
CA GLU A 65 -0.99 0.61 12.10
C GLU A 65 0.00 0.78 10.94
N TYR A 66 0.03 1.96 10.34
CA TYR A 66 0.83 2.27 9.16
C TYR A 66 2.11 3.03 9.55
N GLU A 67 3.25 2.38 9.40
CA GLU A 67 4.58 2.92 9.76
C GLU A 67 5.34 3.46 8.54
N GLY A 68 4.64 3.70 7.43
CA GLY A 68 5.27 4.16 6.18
C GLY A 68 5.74 3.03 5.26
N GLN A 69 5.09 1.86 5.34
CA GLN A 69 5.38 0.71 4.47
C GLN A 69 5.23 1.10 2.99
N ARG A 70 6.28 0.88 2.19
CA ARG A 70 6.31 1.26 0.76
C ARG A 70 5.43 0.39 -0.11
N TYR A 71 5.24 -0.86 0.31
CA TYR A 71 4.47 -1.86 -0.41
C TYR A 71 3.38 -2.41 0.49
N ILE A 72 2.25 -2.72 -0.13
CA ILE A 72 1.13 -3.40 0.52
C ILE A 72 0.66 -4.53 -0.38
N ARG A 73 0.00 -5.54 0.19
CA ARG A 73 -0.72 -6.54 -0.57
C ARG A 73 -2.20 -6.42 -0.30
N PHE A 74 -2.96 -6.16 -1.35
CA PHE A 74 -4.40 -6.01 -1.28
C PHE A 74 -5.05 -6.94 -2.29
N ARG A 75 -6.00 -7.78 -1.85
CA ARG A 75 -6.67 -8.80 -2.69
C ARG A 75 -5.70 -9.65 -3.54
N GLY A 76 -4.56 -10.02 -2.96
CA GLY A 76 -3.53 -10.82 -3.62
C GLY A 76 -2.58 -10.05 -4.55
N LYS A 77 -2.77 -8.75 -4.76
CA LYS A 77 -1.89 -7.91 -5.59
C LYS A 77 -0.91 -7.10 -4.74
N LYS A 78 0.38 -7.12 -5.10
CA LYS A 78 1.41 -6.25 -4.49
C LYS A 78 1.29 -4.85 -5.11
N LEU A 79 0.87 -3.90 -4.31
CA LEU A 79 0.72 -2.50 -4.70
C LEU A 79 1.81 -1.66 -4.05
N LYS A 80 2.20 -0.58 -4.72
CA LYS A 80 3.10 0.42 -4.17
C LYS A 80 2.29 1.59 -3.64
N VAL A 81 2.57 2.01 -2.41
CA VAL A 81 2.00 3.25 -1.86
C VAL A 81 2.73 4.44 -2.49
N ILE A 82 1.98 5.32 -3.15
CA ILE A 82 2.56 6.50 -3.85
C ILE A 82 2.29 7.80 -3.11
N LYS A 83 1.21 7.84 -2.33
CA LYS A 83 0.75 9.03 -1.63
C LYS A 83 -0.05 8.61 -0.42
N THR A 84 0.11 9.37 0.66
CA THR A 84 -0.64 9.20 1.89
C THR A 84 -1.26 10.55 2.26
N TYR A 85 -2.52 10.56 2.69
CA TYR A 85 -3.22 11.77 3.07
C TYR A 85 -3.97 11.58 4.40
N PRO A 86 -3.64 12.32 5.47
CA PRO A 86 -4.35 12.22 6.74
C PRO A 86 -5.73 12.86 6.61
N ILE A 87 -6.79 12.07 6.77
CA ILE A 87 -8.18 12.56 6.75
C ILE A 87 -8.56 13.06 8.15
N SER A 88 -8.19 12.30 9.18
CA SER A 88 -8.44 12.62 10.59
C SER A 88 -7.37 12.01 11.49
N THR A 89 -7.52 12.13 12.81
CA THR A 89 -6.63 11.46 13.78
C THR A 89 -6.72 9.94 13.74
N GLU A 90 -7.82 9.39 13.20
CA GLU A 90 -8.06 7.94 13.15
C GLU A 90 -8.03 7.39 11.72
N GLU A 91 -8.00 8.23 10.69
CA GLU A 91 -8.08 7.80 9.30
C GLU A 91 -6.94 8.36 8.45
N LEU A 92 -6.20 7.46 7.80
CA LEU A 92 -5.17 7.76 6.82
C LEU A 92 -5.54 7.16 5.47
N GLU A 93 -5.62 8.00 4.44
CA GLU A 93 -5.79 7.55 3.06
C GLU A 93 -4.45 7.13 2.46
N LEU A 94 -4.43 5.98 1.80
CA LEU A 94 -3.31 5.45 1.04
C LEU A 94 -3.73 5.33 -0.43
N THR A 95 -3.06 6.07 -1.30
CA THR A 95 -3.18 5.90 -2.75
C THR A 95 -2.12 4.93 -3.23
N CYS A 96 -2.57 3.90 -3.95
CA CYS A 96 -1.74 2.77 -4.33
C CYS A 96 -1.79 2.53 -5.84
N THR A 97 -0.64 2.10 -6.40
CA THR A 97 -0.47 1.82 -7.83
C THR A 97 0.08 0.41 -8.04
N GLU A 98 -0.45 -0.29 -9.05
CA GLU A 98 0.22 -1.44 -9.67
C GLU A 98 1.34 -0.88 -10.53
N ARG A 99 2.60 -1.15 -10.16
CA ARG A 99 3.71 -0.78 -11.02
C ARG A 99 3.73 -1.77 -12.18
N ILE A 100 3.42 -1.29 -13.38
CA ILE A 100 3.63 -2.07 -14.61
C ILE A 100 5.15 -2.06 -14.87
N GLU A 101 5.86 -3.09 -14.43
CA GLU A 101 7.21 -3.34 -14.93
C GLU A 101 7.06 -3.89 -16.36
N LYS A 102 7.66 -3.19 -17.33
CA LYS A 102 7.78 -3.63 -18.73
C LYS A 102 9.09 -4.38 -18.93
#